data_AF-A1VVD3-F1
#
_entry.id   AF-A1VVD3-F1
#
_cell.length_a   1.000
_cell.length_b   1.000
_cell.length_c   1.000
_cell.angle_alpha   90.00
_cell.angle_beta   90.00
_cell.angle_gamma   90.00
#
_symmetry.space_group_name_H-M   'P 1'
#
loop_
_entity.id
_entity.type
_entity.pdbx_description
1 polymer ?
#
loop_
_entity_poly.entity_id
_entity_poly.type
_entity_poly.pdbx_seq_one_letter_code
_entity_poly.pdbx_strand_id
1 'polypeptide(L)'
;MKFSAKHPKYLFSEMGHDYFAQLLTACVGGEPAFRSQYLPVAERLACTVQDLPLENSSFAYAGGALQFGLLAGLTALRLCDGVIFEPSASAQKRMLVEPQYRYAAWCATLAGVPLIVDHYALLTVNDKPWSFAFSPSSLWEACGTTGSYGIEWKPASKNPPTPSLGLILLSSFFYAGQFTDFDSSVLASMCQSVNPGLTQSSGESSLSKLVRVAQEKVKATEKLRISRVFVPGEAQVNTVASVMQALQTVPASTTTESAIVNTPKAKSISSNCENQKILQVVTLNVASEQRTNQININSLTDSKLKLENDQKLENKSVPGIPPKVTFWLRALISDEAMRLAFKFLPDQEMVDITGAQLRFGVVAKEMFELLHSSGFVHSKVGNLTVRLNKELTAVVQNEFKNLGVTHA
;
A
#
# COMPACT_ATOMS: atom_id res chain seq x y z
N MET A 1 -17.48 -7.58 16.67
CA MET A 1 -18.07 -6.22 16.55
C MET A 1 -18.67 -6.09 15.15
N LYS A 2 -19.76 -5.33 14.97
CA LYS A 2 -20.35 -5.06 13.64
C LYS A 2 -20.16 -3.59 13.28
N PHE A 3 -19.80 -3.33 12.04
CA PHE A 3 -19.54 -2.00 11.50
C PHE A 3 -20.36 -1.78 10.24
N SER A 4 -20.54 -0.51 9.88
CA SER A 4 -21.10 -0.12 8.60
C SER A 4 -20.00 0.46 7.72
N ALA A 5 -19.98 0.05 6.45
CA ALA A 5 -19.07 0.58 5.46
C ALA A 5 -19.38 2.08 5.24
N LYS A 6 -18.34 2.90 5.17
CA LYS A 6 -18.42 4.34 4.95
C LYS A 6 -17.59 4.76 3.75
N HIS A 7 -18.11 5.74 3.00
CA HIS A 7 -17.37 6.34 1.90
C HIS A 7 -16.08 7.01 2.45
N PRO A 8 -14.91 6.91 1.76
CA PRO A 8 -13.63 7.45 2.23
C PRO A 8 -13.67 8.90 2.72
N LYS A 9 -14.43 9.77 2.02
CA LYS A 9 -14.65 11.16 2.45
C LYS A 9 -15.15 11.30 3.90
N TYR A 10 -16.05 10.43 4.35
CA TYR A 10 -16.54 10.47 5.73
C TYR A 10 -15.47 9.99 6.71
N LEU A 11 -14.78 8.90 6.37
CA LEU A 11 -13.67 8.37 7.17
C LEU A 11 -12.56 9.43 7.37
N PHE A 12 -12.26 10.20 6.32
CA PHE A 12 -11.28 11.28 6.39
C PHE A 12 -11.76 12.50 7.19
N SER A 13 -13.06 12.78 7.21
CA SER A 13 -13.59 13.88 8.04
C SER A 13 -13.47 13.59 9.54
N GLU A 14 -13.56 12.31 9.95
CA GLU A 14 -13.42 11.87 11.34
C GLU A 14 -11.97 11.96 11.85
N MET A 15 -10.99 11.93 10.94
CA MET A 15 -9.55 11.97 11.24
C MET A 15 -9.02 13.38 11.60
N GLY A 16 -9.77 14.44 11.30
CA GLY A 16 -9.36 15.83 11.48
C GLY A 16 -8.60 16.42 10.28
N HIS A 17 -8.78 17.73 10.04
CA HIS A 17 -8.28 18.43 8.85
C HIS A 17 -6.75 18.63 8.83
N ASP A 18 -6.11 18.68 10.00
CA ASP A 18 -4.68 19.00 10.12
C ASP A 18 -3.77 17.93 9.50
N TYR A 19 -4.23 16.68 9.45
CA TYR A 19 -3.44 15.58 8.90
C TYR A 19 -3.11 15.80 7.41
N PHE A 20 -4.12 16.16 6.60
CA PHE A 20 -3.92 16.33 5.17
C PHE A 20 -3.10 17.57 4.84
N ALA A 21 -3.16 18.62 5.66
CA ALA A 21 -2.27 19.78 5.54
C ALA A 21 -0.81 19.39 5.82
N GLN A 22 -0.58 18.57 6.85
CA GLN A 22 0.75 18.03 7.15
C GLN A 22 1.26 17.08 6.07
N LEU A 23 0.39 16.24 5.52
CA LEU A 23 0.73 15.34 4.41
C LEU A 23 1.11 16.13 3.16
N LEU A 24 0.31 17.12 2.78
CA LEU A 24 0.62 18.03 1.67
C LEU A 24 2.00 18.67 1.82
N THR A 25 2.37 19.06 3.05
CA THR A 25 3.68 19.66 3.35
C THR A 25 4.83 18.64 3.24
N ALA A 26 4.58 17.37 3.57
CA ALA A 26 5.58 16.30 3.51
C ALA A 26 5.76 15.70 2.11
N CYS A 27 4.79 15.88 1.21
CA CYS A 27 4.86 15.37 -0.16
C CYS A 27 5.87 16.15 -1.02
N VAL A 28 6.75 15.42 -1.71
CA VAL A 28 7.61 16.02 -2.75
C VAL A 28 6.73 16.33 -3.98
N GLY A 29 6.82 17.56 -4.49
CA GLY A 29 6.04 18.02 -5.66
C GLY A 29 4.75 18.78 -5.34
N GLY A 30 4.48 19.04 -4.05
CA GLY A 30 3.39 19.91 -3.60
C GLY A 30 1.98 19.37 -3.90
N GLU A 31 1.02 20.28 -4.09
CA GLU A 31 -0.40 19.93 -4.27
C GLU A 31 -0.69 19.00 -5.47
N PRO A 32 -0.08 19.19 -6.65
CA PRO A 32 -0.30 18.29 -7.78
C PRO A 32 0.11 16.85 -7.48
N ALA A 33 1.30 16.64 -6.90
CA ALA A 33 1.79 15.33 -6.51
C ALA A 33 0.91 14.73 -5.40
N PHE A 34 0.56 15.52 -4.38
CA PHE A 34 -0.36 15.09 -3.32
C PHE A 34 -1.68 14.55 -3.88
N ARG A 35 -2.34 15.29 -4.77
CA ARG A 35 -3.65 14.91 -5.33
C ARG A 35 -3.58 13.72 -6.28
N SER A 36 -2.51 13.61 -7.08
CA SER A 36 -2.40 12.60 -8.13
C SER A 36 -1.74 11.30 -7.66
N GLN A 37 -0.87 11.34 -6.65
CA GLN A 37 -0.06 10.19 -6.22
C GLN A 37 -0.42 9.76 -4.79
N TYR A 38 -0.38 10.67 -3.82
CA TYR A 38 -0.47 10.29 -2.40
C TYR A 38 -1.91 10.05 -1.93
N LEU A 39 -2.82 10.97 -2.26
CA LEU A 39 -4.22 10.89 -1.88
C LEU A 39 -4.93 9.63 -2.41
N PRO A 40 -4.73 9.19 -3.68
CA PRO A 40 -5.34 7.95 -4.17
C PRO A 40 -4.91 6.71 -3.37
N VAL A 41 -3.67 6.66 -2.88
CA VAL A 41 -3.20 5.53 -2.03
C VAL A 41 -3.88 5.58 -0.66
N ALA A 42 -4.07 6.76 -0.08
CA ALA A 42 -4.84 6.94 1.17
C ALA A 42 -6.31 6.54 0.99
N GLU A 43 -6.94 6.92 -0.12
CA GLU A 43 -8.31 6.55 -0.45
C GLU A 43 -8.45 5.04 -0.61
N ARG A 44 -7.49 4.38 -1.28
CA ARG A 44 -7.45 2.92 -1.37
C ARG A 44 -7.32 2.28 0.01
N LEU A 45 -6.44 2.77 0.88
CA LEU A 45 -6.37 2.28 2.25
C LEU A 45 -7.72 2.42 2.95
N ALA A 46 -8.39 3.58 2.85
CA ALA A 46 -9.70 3.80 3.44
C ALA A 46 -10.76 2.84 2.90
N CYS A 47 -10.80 2.58 1.59
CA CYS A 47 -11.66 1.58 0.98
C CYS A 47 -11.35 0.16 1.48
N THR A 48 -10.07 -0.16 1.66
CA THR A 48 -9.60 -1.49 2.08
C THR A 48 -9.91 -1.75 3.54
N VAL A 49 -9.58 -0.85 4.47
CA VAL A 49 -9.68 -1.12 5.92
C VAL A 49 -10.91 -0.53 6.59
N GLN A 50 -11.59 0.46 5.99
CA GLN A 50 -12.79 1.08 6.56
C GLN A 50 -12.59 1.49 8.03
N ASP A 51 -13.58 1.28 8.90
CA ASP A 51 -13.53 1.52 10.34
C ASP A 51 -12.88 0.38 11.14
N LEU A 52 -12.07 -0.49 10.51
CA LEU A 52 -11.44 -1.58 11.25
C LEU A 52 -10.45 -1.06 12.31
N PRO A 53 -10.42 -1.70 13.50
CA PRO A 53 -9.30 -1.52 14.44
C PRO A 53 -8.04 -2.19 13.89
N LEU A 54 -6.87 -1.79 14.37
CA LEU A 54 -5.60 -2.33 13.90
C LEU A 54 -5.25 -3.67 14.57
N GLU A 55 -5.08 -3.64 15.89
CA GLU A 55 -4.67 -4.77 16.72
C GLU A 55 -5.16 -4.55 18.16
N ASN A 56 -5.10 -5.60 18.99
CA ASN A 56 -5.57 -5.50 20.38
C ASN A 56 -4.75 -4.54 21.26
N SER A 57 -3.45 -4.36 20.96
CA SER A 57 -2.52 -3.63 21.85
C SER A 57 -2.38 -2.14 21.52
N SER A 58 -2.74 -1.74 20.30
CA SER A 58 -2.66 -0.36 19.83
C SER A 58 -3.69 -0.13 18.74
N PHE A 59 -4.32 1.05 18.73
CA PHE A 59 -5.37 1.38 17.76
C PHE A 59 -6.53 0.36 17.73
N ALA A 60 -6.94 -0.13 18.92
CA ALA A 60 -8.00 -1.14 19.11
C ALA A 60 -9.44 -0.58 18.98
N TYR A 61 -9.60 0.62 18.43
CA TYR A 61 -10.87 1.33 18.29
C TYR A 61 -11.29 1.46 16.82
N ALA A 62 -12.56 1.81 16.58
CA ALA A 62 -13.10 1.99 15.23
C ALA A 62 -12.29 3.03 14.43
N GLY A 63 -11.88 2.67 13.21
CA GLY A 63 -11.02 3.51 12.36
C GLY A 63 -9.54 3.50 12.74
N GLY A 64 -9.16 2.73 13.76
CA GLY A 64 -7.79 2.65 14.25
C GLY A 64 -6.78 2.19 13.18
N ALA A 65 -7.17 1.27 12.30
CA ALA A 65 -6.30 0.81 11.22
C ALA A 65 -6.01 1.92 10.20
N LEU A 66 -7.04 2.67 9.79
CA LEU A 66 -6.89 3.80 8.86
C LEU A 66 -6.02 4.90 9.48
N GLN A 67 -6.32 5.26 10.72
CA GLN A 67 -5.54 6.28 11.43
C GLN A 67 -4.08 5.87 11.61
N PHE A 68 -3.83 4.62 11.98
CA PHE A 68 -2.48 4.09 12.06
C PHE A 68 -1.75 4.19 10.71
N GLY A 69 -2.37 3.71 9.63
CA GLY A 69 -1.75 3.72 8.30
C GLY A 69 -1.36 5.11 7.82
N LEU A 70 -2.26 6.08 8.03
CA LEU A 70 -2.03 7.46 7.68
C LEU A 70 -0.95 8.11 8.55
N LEU A 71 -0.99 7.95 9.87
CA LEU A 71 0.06 8.47 10.76
C LEU A 71 1.43 7.83 10.49
N ALA A 72 1.46 6.51 10.24
CA ALA A 72 2.68 5.78 9.91
C ALA A 72 3.23 6.22 8.56
N GLY A 73 2.38 6.37 7.54
CA GLY A 73 2.79 6.86 6.21
C GLY A 73 3.36 8.29 6.27
N LEU A 74 2.71 9.19 7.01
CA LEU A 74 3.22 10.56 7.19
C LEU A 74 4.56 10.56 7.93
N THR A 75 4.69 9.69 8.94
CA THR A 75 5.94 9.53 9.68
C THR A 75 7.04 8.98 8.77
N ALA A 76 6.72 7.99 7.92
CA ALA A 76 7.66 7.43 6.95
C ALA A 76 8.17 8.51 5.98
N LEU A 77 7.28 9.34 5.42
CA LEU A 77 7.67 10.44 4.53
C LEU A 77 8.65 11.42 5.19
N ARG A 78 8.39 11.79 6.45
CA ARG A 78 9.29 12.67 7.22
C ARG A 78 10.64 12.02 7.52
N LEU A 79 10.65 10.70 7.74
CA LEU A 79 11.90 9.98 7.98
C LEU A 79 12.76 9.86 6.72
N CYS A 80 12.16 9.94 5.52
CA CYS A 80 12.93 9.87 4.28
C CYS A 80 13.98 10.98 4.14
N ASP A 81 13.74 12.16 4.73
CA ASP A 81 14.71 13.27 4.69
C ASP A 81 16.06 12.95 5.35
N GLY A 82 16.08 11.96 6.26
CA GLY A 82 17.29 11.54 6.96
C GLY A 82 17.93 10.26 6.41
N VAL A 83 17.45 9.71 5.30
CA VAL A 83 17.87 8.38 4.81
C VAL A 83 18.48 8.44 3.42
N ILE A 84 19.67 7.85 3.29
CA ILE A 84 20.30 7.58 1.98
C ILE A 84 19.90 6.15 1.57
N PHE A 85 19.00 6.03 0.60
CA PHE A 85 18.49 4.72 0.16
C PHE A 85 19.54 3.90 -0.60
N GLU A 86 20.27 4.54 -1.52
CA GLU A 86 21.26 3.90 -2.40
C GLU A 86 22.64 4.55 -2.19
N PRO A 87 23.38 4.19 -1.11
CA PRO A 87 24.64 4.83 -0.75
C PRO A 87 25.76 4.57 -1.76
N SER A 88 25.69 3.48 -2.51
CA SER A 88 26.66 3.11 -3.55
C SER A 88 26.37 3.76 -4.91
N ALA A 89 25.19 4.36 -5.11
CA ALA A 89 24.81 4.97 -6.37
C ALA A 89 25.43 6.36 -6.58
N SER A 90 25.61 6.74 -7.85
CA SER A 90 26.08 8.09 -8.20
C SER A 90 25.08 9.16 -7.79
N ALA A 91 25.54 10.40 -7.62
CA ALA A 91 24.66 11.54 -7.28
C ALA A 91 23.52 11.71 -8.29
N GLN A 92 23.83 11.62 -9.59
CA GLN A 92 22.82 11.72 -10.65
C GLN A 92 21.78 10.60 -10.55
N LYS A 93 22.20 9.36 -10.25
CA LYS A 93 21.25 8.25 -10.06
C LYS A 93 20.36 8.49 -8.85
N ARG A 94 20.93 8.92 -7.72
CA ARG A 94 20.18 9.23 -6.49
C ARG A 94 19.12 10.31 -6.71
N MET A 95 19.44 11.38 -7.44
CA MET A 95 18.46 12.43 -7.78
C MET A 95 17.23 11.89 -8.53
N LEU A 96 17.39 10.83 -9.33
CA LEU A 96 16.29 10.20 -10.06
C LEU A 96 15.47 9.26 -9.19
N VAL A 97 16.12 8.44 -8.35
CA VAL A 97 15.44 7.39 -7.58
C VAL A 97 14.91 7.87 -6.22
N GLU A 98 15.46 8.92 -5.63
CA GLU A 98 15.04 9.38 -4.29
C GLU A 98 13.54 9.76 -4.23
N PRO A 99 12.96 10.51 -5.20
CA PRO A 99 11.52 10.74 -5.22
C PRO A 99 10.71 9.44 -5.29
N GLN A 100 11.22 8.44 -6.02
CA GLN A 100 10.57 7.14 -6.15
C GLN A 100 10.62 6.36 -4.81
N TYR A 101 11.76 6.36 -4.10
CA TYR A 101 11.87 5.76 -2.77
C TYR A 101 10.93 6.41 -1.74
N ARG A 102 10.77 7.74 -1.79
CA ARG A 102 9.84 8.46 -0.92
C ARG A 102 8.39 8.03 -1.17
N TYR A 103 7.98 7.95 -2.42
CA TYR A 103 6.64 7.45 -2.77
C TYR A 103 6.48 5.96 -2.46
N ALA A 104 7.53 5.15 -2.66
CA ALA A 104 7.55 3.74 -2.29
C ALA A 104 7.41 3.53 -0.78
N ALA A 105 8.01 4.39 0.06
CA ALA A 105 7.87 4.35 1.51
C ALA A 105 6.42 4.57 1.94
N TRP A 106 5.76 5.56 1.35
CA TRP A 106 4.33 5.81 1.54
C TRP A 106 3.48 4.60 1.11
N CYS A 107 3.69 4.12 -0.11
CA CYS A 107 2.98 2.97 -0.66
C CYS A 107 3.14 1.70 0.21
N ALA A 108 4.36 1.32 0.55
CA ALA A 108 4.65 0.14 1.35
C ALA A 108 4.04 0.23 2.75
N THR A 109 4.11 1.42 3.38
CA THR A 109 3.54 1.62 4.72
C THR A 109 2.03 1.43 4.74
N LEU A 110 1.32 2.02 3.77
CA LEU A 110 -0.14 1.92 3.69
C LEU A 110 -0.59 0.51 3.28
N ALA A 111 0.07 -0.08 2.29
CA ALA A 111 -0.22 -1.45 1.83
C ALA A 111 0.08 -2.52 2.90
N GLY A 112 0.95 -2.24 3.86
CA GLY A 112 1.23 -3.15 4.98
C GLY A 112 0.12 -3.21 6.03
N VAL A 113 -0.75 -2.20 6.13
CA VAL A 113 -1.76 -2.12 7.20
C VAL A 113 -2.77 -3.27 7.14
N PRO A 114 -3.36 -3.62 5.98
CA PRO A 114 -4.23 -4.78 5.88
C PRO A 114 -3.61 -6.09 6.38
N LEU A 115 -2.29 -6.29 6.24
CA LEU A 115 -1.61 -7.48 6.75
C LEU A 115 -1.59 -7.52 8.28
N ILE A 116 -1.41 -6.36 8.92
CA ILE A 116 -1.47 -6.24 10.38
C ILE A 116 -2.89 -6.60 10.85
N VAL A 117 -3.91 -6.06 10.19
CA VAL A 117 -5.31 -6.36 10.52
C VAL A 117 -5.61 -7.85 10.29
N ASP A 118 -5.21 -8.41 9.15
CA ASP A 118 -5.39 -9.84 8.84
C ASP A 118 -4.72 -10.73 9.90
N HIS A 119 -3.59 -10.32 10.46
CA HIS A 119 -2.92 -11.08 11.51
C HIS A 119 -3.72 -11.16 12.81
N TYR A 120 -4.41 -10.07 13.18
CA TYR A 120 -5.11 -9.96 14.47
C TYR A 120 -6.61 -10.17 14.40
N ALA A 121 -7.22 -10.17 13.22
CA ALA A 121 -8.67 -10.18 13.08
C ALA A 121 -9.17 -11.13 11.98
N LEU A 122 -10.33 -11.74 12.24
CA LEU A 122 -11.18 -12.39 11.26
C LEU A 122 -12.26 -11.41 10.82
N LEU A 123 -12.47 -11.32 9.51
CA LEU A 123 -13.48 -10.47 8.92
C LEU A 123 -14.61 -11.32 8.35
N THR A 124 -15.82 -10.80 8.50
CA THR A 124 -17.03 -11.38 7.93
C THR A 124 -17.78 -10.31 7.16
N VAL A 125 -18.19 -10.63 5.94
CA VAL A 125 -19.01 -9.75 5.10
C VAL A 125 -20.21 -10.57 4.65
N ASN A 126 -21.43 -10.07 4.92
CA ASN A 126 -22.67 -10.82 4.65
C ASN A 126 -22.64 -12.24 5.25
N ASP A 127 -22.19 -12.34 6.51
CA ASP A 127 -22.03 -13.59 7.28
C ASP A 127 -21.08 -14.64 6.67
N LYS A 128 -20.26 -14.25 5.68
CA LYS A 128 -19.22 -15.10 5.09
C LYS A 128 -17.82 -14.63 5.48
N PRO A 129 -16.86 -15.54 5.72
CA PRO A 129 -15.47 -15.16 5.92
C PRO A 129 -14.95 -14.32 4.76
N TRP A 130 -14.23 -13.25 5.07
CA TRP A 130 -13.63 -12.34 4.11
C TRP A 130 -12.14 -12.15 4.45
N SER A 131 -11.30 -12.01 3.43
CA SER A 131 -9.85 -11.81 3.61
C SER A 131 -9.32 -10.80 2.59
N PHE A 132 -8.42 -9.93 3.04
CA PHE A 132 -7.77 -8.95 2.18
C PHE A 132 -6.97 -9.57 1.03
N ALA A 133 -6.40 -10.76 1.24
CA ALA A 133 -5.51 -11.39 0.27
C ALA A 133 -6.24 -12.19 -0.80
N PHE A 134 -7.42 -12.73 -0.48
CA PHE A 134 -8.12 -13.68 -1.35
C PHE A 134 -9.46 -13.15 -1.88
N SER A 135 -9.89 -11.98 -1.42
CA SER A 135 -11.10 -11.34 -1.93
C SER A 135 -10.73 -10.42 -3.10
N PRO A 136 -11.50 -10.45 -4.20
CA PRO A 136 -11.16 -9.70 -5.42
C PRO A 136 -11.37 -8.18 -5.29
N SER A 137 -11.99 -7.73 -4.20
CA SER A 137 -12.42 -6.34 -4.02
C SER A 137 -12.04 -5.81 -2.63
N SER A 138 -11.94 -4.48 -2.51
CA SER A 138 -11.75 -3.80 -1.23
C SER A 138 -12.93 -4.08 -0.29
N LEU A 139 -12.75 -3.88 1.03
CA LEU A 139 -13.84 -4.12 1.99
C LEU A 139 -15.06 -3.26 1.69
N TRP A 140 -14.86 -2.00 1.29
CA TRP A 140 -15.92 -1.11 0.82
C TRP A 140 -16.75 -1.73 -0.31
N GLU A 141 -16.08 -2.22 -1.35
CA GLU A 141 -16.74 -2.85 -2.50
C GLU A 141 -17.40 -4.17 -2.13
N ALA A 142 -16.75 -4.99 -1.30
CA ALA A 142 -17.30 -6.26 -0.83
C ALA A 142 -18.59 -6.09 -0.01
N CYS A 143 -18.72 -4.98 0.72
CA CYS A 143 -19.92 -4.66 1.48
C CYS A 143 -21.11 -4.24 0.60
N GLY A 144 -20.87 -3.82 -0.65
CA GLY A 144 -21.92 -3.44 -1.60
C GLY A 144 -22.98 -2.51 -1.00
N THR A 145 -24.25 -2.80 -1.26
CA THR A 145 -25.41 -2.05 -0.74
C THR A 145 -25.81 -2.41 0.69
N THR A 146 -25.46 -3.61 1.17
CA THR A 146 -25.78 -4.06 2.56
C THR A 146 -24.93 -3.33 3.60
N GLY A 147 -23.78 -2.81 3.18
CA GLY A 147 -23.04 -1.78 3.90
C GLY A 147 -22.60 -2.18 5.30
N SER A 148 -22.46 -3.47 5.62
CA SER A 148 -22.02 -3.91 6.95
C SER A 148 -21.06 -5.10 6.91
N TYR A 149 -20.16 -5.12 7.88
CA TYR A 149 -19.16 -6.16 8.06
C TYR A 149 -18.93 -6.42 9.55
N GLY A 150 -18.57 -7.66 9.88
CA GLY A 150 -18.24 -8.11 11.21
C GLY A 150 -16.74 -8.33 11.38
N ILE A 151 -16.26 -8.10 12.59
CA ILE A 151 -14.90 -8.45 13.02
C ILE A 151 -14.94 -9.33 14.26
N GLU A 152 -14.05 -10.30 14.30
CA GLU A 152 -13.72 -11.09 15.48
C GLU A 152 -12.20 -11.08 15.69
N TRP A 153 -11.76 -10.89 16.93
CA TRP A 153 -10.34 -10.92 17.24
C TRP A 153 -9.79 -12.34 17.15
N LYS A 154 -8.69 -12.52 16.43
CA LYS A 154 -7.92 -13.75 16.44
C LYS A 154 -7.15 -13.85 17.77
N PRO A 155 -6.99 -15.06 18.34
CA PRO A 155 -5.96 -15.28 19.34
C PRO A 155 -4.61 -14.94 18.73
N ALA A 156 -3.72 -14.32 19.51
CA ALA A 156 -2.41 -13.88 19.03
C ALA A 156 -1.66 -15.06 18.40
N SER A 157 -1.60 -15.08 17.06
CA SER A 157 -0.81 -16.07 16.34
C SER A 157 0.66 -15.78 16.59
N LYS A 158 1.43 -16.80 16.97
CA LYS A 158 2.89 -16.67 17.14
C LYS A 158 3.60 -16.41 15.80
N ASN A 159 2.96 -16.77 14.68
CA ASN A 159 3.54 -16.66 13.36
C ASN A 159 3.05 -15.37 12.69
N PRO A 160 3.95 -14.39 12.45
CA PRO A 160 3.59 -13.18 11.73
C PRO A 160 3.18 -13.51 10.28
N PRO A 161 2.50 -12.59 9.59
CA PRO A 161 2.22 -12.71 8.16
C PRO A 161 3.50 -13.02 7.38
N THR A 162 3.42 -13.93 6.42
CA THR A 162 4.58 -14.26 5.57
C THR A 162 4.82 -13.14 4.55
N PRO A 163 6.07 -12.95 4.07
CA PRO A 163 6.34 -12.02 2.98
C PRO A 163 5.52 -12.31 1.71
N SER A 164 5.27 -13.58 1.41
CA SER A 164 4.46 -14.00 0.26
C SER A 164 3.02 -13.49 0.34
N LEU A 165 2.41 -13.46 1.53
CA LEU A 165 1.09 -12.88 1.73
C LEU A 165 1.09 -11.38 1.44
N GLY A 166 2.18 -10.69 1.81
CA GLY A 166 2.35 -9.27 1.51
C GLY A 166 2.44 -8.97 0.02
N LEU A 167 3.09 -9.85 -0.77
CA LEU A 167 3.14 -9.69 -2.23
C LEU A 167 1.77 -9.90 -2.90
N ILE A 168 1.00 -10.90 -2.43
CA ILE A 168 -0.37 -11.13 -2.92
C ILE A 168 -1.22 -9.89 -2.64
N LEU A 169 -1.14 -9.35 -1.43
CA LEU A 169 -1.90 -8.17 -1.04
C LEU A 169 -1.47 -6.91 -1.82
N LEU A 170 -0.16 -6.75 -2.08
CA LEU A 170 0.33 -5.65 -2.90
C LEU A 170 -0.27 -5.67 -4.31
N SER A 171 -0.46 -6.86 -4.89
CA SER A 171 -1.04 -7.01 -6.23
C SER A 171 -2.52 -6.61 -6.31
N SER A 172 -3.28 -6.77 -5.23
CA SER A 172 -4.68 -6.33 -5.16
C SER A 172 -4.84 -4.88 -4.70
N PHE A 173 -3.85 -4.34 -3.99
CA PHE A 173 -3.90 -2.99 -3.42
C PHE A 173 -3.54 -1.88 -4.42
N PHE A 174 -2.74 -2.16 -5.44
CA PHE A 174 -2.34 -1.18 -6.46
C PHE A 174 -2.87 -1.53 -7.85
N TYR A 175 -3.01 -0.52 -8.70
CA TYR A 175 -3.43 -0.73 -10.08
C TYR A 175 -2.30 -1.30 -10.94
N ALA A 176 -2.66 -2.13 -11.92
CA ALA A 176 -1.73 -2.57 -12.95
C ALA A 176 -1.10 -1.36 -13.65
N GLY A 177 0.22 -1.39 -13.80
CA GLY A 177 0.97 -0.31 -14.43
C GLY A 177 1.30 0.90 -13.55
N GLN A 178 0.86 0.96 -12.29
CA GLN A 178 1.12 2.11 -11.42
C GLN A 178 2.62 2.40 -11.22
N PHE A 179 3.47 1.38 -11.33
CA PHE A 179 4.91 1.47 -11.11
C PHE A 179 5.74 1.18 -12.38
N THR A 180 5.20 1.39 -13.58
CA THR A 180 5.93 1.11 -14.84
C THR A 180 7.22 1.90 -14.98
N ASP A 181 7.26 3.14 -14.48
CA ASP A 181 8.41 4.02 -14.61
C ASP A 181 9.36 3.95 -13.40
N PHE A 182 9.10 3.01 -12.47
CA PHE A 182 9.94 2.84 -11.29
C PHE A 182 11.22 2.09 -11.64
N ASP A 183 12.30 2.51 -11.01
CA ASP A 183 13.53 1.74 -11.04
C ASP A 183 13.31 0.38 -10.36
N SER A 184 13.88 -0.67 -10.94
CA SER A 184 13.72 -2.03 -10.46
C SER A 184 14.21 -2.22 -9.01
N SER A 185 15.27 -1.49 -8.60
CA SER A 185 15.77 -1.51 -7.22
C SER A 185 14.77 -0.91 -6.22
N VAL A 186 14.07 0.16 -6.62
CA VAL A 186 13.04 0.81 -5.81
C VAL A 186 11.85 -0.13 -5.65
N LEU A 187 11.39 -0.75 -6.75
CA LEU A 187 10.26 -1.67 -6.73
C LEU A 187 10.57 -2.91 -5.86
N ALA A 188 11.76 -3.50 -6.01
CA ALA A 188 12.20 -4.62 -5.19
C ALA A 188 12.24 -4.24 -3.70
N SER A 189 12.79 -3.07 -3.38
CA SER A 189 12.81 -2.55 -2.00
C SER A 189 11.40 -2.32 -1.46
N MET A 190 10.49 -1.77 -2.27
CA MET A 190 9.09 -1.53 -1.88
C MET A 190 8.41 -2.84 -1.52
N CYS A 191 8.52 -3.86 -2.36
CA CYS A 191 7.94 -5.18 -2.14
C CYS A 191 8.45 -5.83 -0.83
N GLN A 192 9.73 -5.67 -0.50
CA GLN A 192 10.31 -6.13 0.77
C GLN A 192 9.86 -5.30 1.98
N SER A 193 9.39 -4.07 1.75
CA SER A 193 9.03 -3.11 2.81
C SER A 193 7.56 -3.14 3.19
N VAL A 194 6.70 -3.83 2.43
CA VAL A 194 5.26 -3.97 2.73
C VAL A 194 5.04 -4.70 4.06
N ASN A 195 5.88 -5.71 4.33
CA ASN A 195 5.84 -6.50 5.54
C ASN A 195 7.26 -6.55 6.14
N PRO A 196 7.75 -5.45 6.72
CA PRO A 196 9.09 -5.42 7.28
C PRO A 196 9.16 -6.37 8.48
N GLY A 197 10.31 -7.01 8.69
CA GLY A 197 10.49 -7.92 9.83
C GLY A 197 10.30 -7.18 11.16
N LEU A 198 9.90 -7.88 12.22
CA LEU A 198 9.75 -7.25 13.55
C LEU A 198 11.07 -6.82 14.18
N THR A 199 12.18 -7.36 13.68
CA THR A 199 13.53 -7.08 14.17
C THR A 199 14.44 -6.73 13.00
N GLN A 200 15.44 -5.90 13.27
CA GLN A 200 16.43 -5.52 12.27
C GLN A 200 17.20 -6.76 11.80
N SER A 201 17.22 -6.99 10.49
CA SER A 201 17.99 -8.05 9.85
C SER A 201 19.24 -7.48 9.16
N SER A 202 20.33 -8.25 9.12
CA SER A 202 21.60 -7.83 8.50
C SER A 202 21.50 -7.61 6.98
N GLY A 203 20.42 -8.06 6.34
CA GLY A 203 20.10 -7.82 4.93
C GLY A 203 18.84 -6.96 4.71
N GLU A 204 18.36 -6.25 5.75
CA GLU A 204 17.19 -5.38 5.64
C GLU A 204 17.50 -4.17 4.74
N SER A 205 16.63 -3.91 3.75
CA SER A 205 16.75 -2.72 2.91
C SER A 205 16.57 -1.43 3.75
N SER A 206 17.19 -0.33 3.34
CA SER A 206 17.00 0.98 4.00
C SER A 206 15.53 1.39 4.05
N LEU A 207 14.75 1.02 3.02
CA LEU A 207 13.32 1.28 2.95
C LEU A 207 12.55 0.43 3.98
N SER A 208 12.85 -0.86 4.09
CA SER A 208 12.19 -1.76 5.05
C SER A 208 12.42 -1.29 6.48
N LYS A 209 13.67 -0.91 6.80
CA LYS A 209 14.04 -0.32 8.09
C LYS A 209 13.25 0.96 8.38
N LEU A 210 13.14 1.85 7.38
CA LEU A 210 12.41 3.11 7.53
C LEU A 210 10.92 2.86 7.80
N VAL A 211 10.27 1.99 7.04
CA VAL A 211 8.84 1.66 7.22
C VAL A 211 8.61 1.06 8.61
N ARG A 212 9.47 0.15 9.05
CA ARG A 212 9.42 -0.44 10.39
C ARG A 212 9.54 0.61 11.49
N VAL A 213 10.55 1.48 11.42
CA VAL A 213 10.76 2.54 12.42
C VAL A 213 9.58 3.52 12.44
N ALA A 214 8.98 3.84 11.28
CA ALA A 214 7.79 4.67 11.22
C ALA A 214 6.60 4.02 11.95
N GLN A 215 6.34 2.74 11.69
CA GLN A 215 5.29 1.96 12.35
C GLN A 215 5.53 1.86 13.87
N GLU A 216 6.74 1.52 14.29
CA GLU A 216 7.13 1.43 15.71
C GLU A 216 6.93 2.77 16.42
N LYS A 217 7.34 3.89 15.81
CA LYS A 217 7.21 5.24 16.39
C LYS A 217 5.74 5.63 16.60
N VAL A 218 4.87 5.32 15.65
CA VAL A 218 3.43 5.58 15.78
C VAL A 218 2.80 4.69 16.84
N LYS A 219 3.10 3.39 16.87
CA LYS A 219 2.62 2.50 17.94
C LYS A 219 3.11 2.92 19.32
N ALA A 220 4.37 3.34 19.45
CA ALA A 220 4.93 3.82 20.71
C ALA A 220 4.25 5.11 21.18
N THR A 221 4.01 6.05 20.27
CA THR A 221 3.28 7.30 20.57
C THR A 221 1.86 7.01 21.04
N GLU A 222 1.17 6.07 20.39
CA GLU A 222 -0.18 5.67 20.78
C GLU A 222 -0.21 4.98 22.15
N LYS A 223 0.74 4.07 22.42
CA LYS A 223 0.87 3.42 23.74
C LYS A 223 1.08 4.45 24.85
N LEU A 224 1.89 5.49 24.61
CA LEU A 224 2.07 6.61 25.54
C LEU A 224 0.81 7.45 25.70
N ARG A 225 0.03 7.65 24.63
CA ARG A 225 -1.25 8.35 24.69
C ARG A 225 -2.24 7.58 25.56
N ILE A 226 -2.37 6.28 25.34
CA ILE A 226 -3.25 5.38 26.11
C ILE A 226 -2.84 5.36 27.59
N SER A 227 -1.54 5.23 27.89
CA SER A 227 -1.07 5.19 29.29
C SER A 227 -1.27 6.49 30.05
N ARG A 228 -1.25 7.65 29.37
CA ARG A 228 -1.50 8.97 29.98
C ARG A 228 -2.98 9.25 30.25
N VAL A 229 -3.89 8.64 29.47
CA VAL A 229 -5.34 8.79 29.67
C VAL A 229 -5.83 7.95 30.86
N PHE A 230 -5.07 6.94 31.27
CA PHE A 230 -5.39 6.13 32.45
C PHE A 230 -4.98 6.87 33.74
N VAL A 231 -5.92 7.60 34.33
CA VAL A 231 -5.89 8.01 35.75
C VAL A 231 -6.93 7.20 36.51
N PRO A 232 -6.57 6.06 37.12
CA PRO A 232 -7.42 5.43 38.12
C PRO A 232 -7.45 6.34 39.34
N GLY A 233 -8.65 6.75 39.74
CA GLY A 233 -8.87 7.39 41.03
C GLY A 233 -8.56 6.41 42.16
N GLU A 234 -7.32 6.42 42.63
CA GLU A 234 -7.02 6.32 44.05
C GLU A 234 -6.28 7.60 44.43
N ALA A 235 -6.79 8.25 45.47
CA ALA A 235 -6.21 9.46 46.01
C ALA A 235 -4.74 9.24 46.38
N GLN A 236 -3.82 9.73 45.53
CA GLN A 236 -2.51 10.12 46.04
C GLN A 236 -2.70 11.39 46.86
N VAL A 237 -3.03 11.18 48.13
CA VAL A 237 -2.70 12.14 49.18
C VAL A 237 -1.17 12.27 49.12
N ASN A 238 -0.69 13.22 48.33
CA ASN A 238 0.66 13.72 48.40
C ASN A 238 0.81 14.43 49.74
N THR A 239 1.00 13.67 50.82
CA THR A 239 1.47 14.24 52.08
C THR A 239 2.87 14.77 51.86
N VAL A 240 3.01 16.07 52.08
CA VAL A 240 4.24 16.87 52.20
C VAL A 240 5.33 16.18 53.06
N ALA A 241 4.95 15.19 53.87
CA ALA A 241 5.84 14.30 54.63
C ALA A 241 6.87 13.55 53.77
N SER A 242 6.53 13.07 52.56
CA SER A 242 7.46 12.25 51.77
C SER A 242 8.58 13.06 51.10
N VAL A 243 8.38 14.37 50.91
CA VAL A 243 9.41 15.28 50.40
C VAL A 243 10.30 15.78 51.53
N MET A 244 9.78 15.96 52.76
CA MET A 244 10.60 16.33 53.91
C MET A 244 11.50 15.20 54.40
N GLN A 245 11.09 13.93 54.24
CA GLN A 245 11.92 12.78 54.64
C GLN A 245 13.12 12.55 53.71
N ALA A 246 13.02 12.97 52.44
CA ALA A 246 14.12 12.90 51.47
C ALA A 246 15.16 14.02 51.63
N LEU A 247 14.81 15.11 52.32
CA LEU A 247 15.72 16.24 52.59
C LEU A 247 16.57 16.05 53.86
N GLN A 248 16.35 15.00 54.66
CA GLN A 248 17.08 14.77 55.92
C GLN A 248 18.19 13.73 55.85
N THR A 249 18.42 13.08 54.70
CA THR A 249 19.50 12.09 54.56
C THR A 249 20.54 12.52 53.52
N VAL A 250 21.35 13.52 53.88
CA VAL A 250 22.67 13.74 53.27
C VAL A 250 23.67 14.04 54.38
N PRO A 251 24.68 13.20 54.64
CA PRO A 251 25.86 13.64 55.35
C PRO A 251 26.81 14.36 54.40
N ALA A 252 27.22 15.55 54.81
CA ALA A 252 28.18 16.42 54.14
C ALA A 252 29.63 15.94 54.31
N SER A 253 30.46 16.19 53.28
CA SER A 253 31.92 16.42 53.23
C SER A 253 32.42 16.05 51.82
N THR A 254 33.24 16.75 51.03
CA THR A 254 33.94 18.04 51.09
C THR A 254 34.46 18.33 49.67
N THR A 255 34.51 19.61 49.30
CA THR A 255 35.04 20.22 48.07
C THR A 255 36.56 20.08 47.88
N THR A 256 37.03 19.88 46.63
CA THR A 256 38.23 20.49 45.96
C THR A 256 38.28 19.90 44.54
N GLU A 257 38.01 20.64 43.46
CA GLU A 257 38.84 21.62 42.74
C GLU A 257 39.96 21.01 41.85
N SER A 258 39.96 21.48 40.61
CA SER A 258 40.99 21.46 39.55
C SER A 258 40.95 20.40 38.43
N ALA A 259 41.12 20.98 37.23
CA ALA A 259 41.03 20.45 35.89
C ALA A 259 42.16 19.47 35.52
N ILE A 260 41.94 18.67 34.47
CA ILE A 260 42.91 18.40 33.38
C ILE A 260 42.15 17.85 32.17
N VAL A 261 42.42 18.47 31.03
CA VAL A 261 42.14 18.05 29.64
C VAL A 261 42.77 16.68 29.38
N ASN A 262 42.08 15.75 28.68
CA ASN A 262 42.64 14.98 27.57
C ASN A 262 41.65 14.01 26.92
N THR A 263 41.50 14.18 25.61
CA THR A 263 41.01 13.21 24.62
C THR A 263 41.91 11.98 24.54
N PRO A 264 41.40 10.83 24.06
CA PRO A 264 42.25 9.95 23.27
C PRO A 264 41.64 9.54 21.91
N LYS A 265 42.51 9.67 20.91
CA LYS A 265 42.42 9.13 19.56
C LYS A 265 42.62 7.62 19.53
N ALA A 266 42.14 7.03 18.45
CA ALA A 266 42.27 5.65 17.99
C ALA A 266 43.65 4.99 18.15
N LYS A 267 43.63 3.67 18.36
CA LYS A 267 44.71 2.76 17.95
C LYS A 267 44.16 1.47 17.36
N SER A 268 44.55 1.26 16.11
CA SER A 268 44.55 0.02 15.34
C SER A 268 45.37 -1.08 16.00
N ILE A 269 44.88 -2.32 15.98
CA ILE A 269 45.70 -3.52 16.09
C ILE A 269 45.27 -4.48 14.98
N SER A 270 46.21 -4.78 14.07
CA SER A 270 46.19 -5.96 13.22
C SER A 270 47.09 -7.03 13.87
N SER A 271 46.71 -8.30 13.76
CA SER A 271 47.60 -9.40 13.34
C SER A 271 46.92 -10.78 13.47
N ASN A 272 46.98 -11.50 12.35
CA ASN A 272 46.77 -12.93 12.06
C ASN A 272 46.93 -13.98 13.18
N CYS A 273 46.14 -15.06 13.08
CA CYS A 273 46.57 -16.48 13.04
C CYS A 273 45.32 -17.35 12.70
N GLU A 274 45.13 -17.89 11.49
CA GLU A 274 45.58 -19.18 10.93
C GLU A 274 44.90 -20.48 11.47
N ASN A 275 44.39 -21.28 10.52
CA ASN A 275 44.10 -22.74 10.50
C ASN A 275 42.85 -23.30 11.22
N GLN A 276 41.83 -23.81 10.50
CA GLN A 276 41.70 -25.07 9.71
C GLN A 276 41.26 -26.31 10.54
N LYS A 277 40.26 -27.01 9.97
CA LYS A 277 39.74 -28.38 10.24
C LYS A 277 38.70 -28.54 11.36
N ILE A 278 37.47 -28.90 10.97
CA ILE A 278 36.87 -30.24 11.19
C ILE A 278 35.62 -30.36 10.28
N LEU A 279 35.62 -31.38 9.43
CA LEU A 279 34.51 -31.81 8.57
C LEU A 279 34.41 -33.33 8.72
N GLN A 280 33.17 -33.85 8.70
CA GLN A 280 32.74 -35.27 8.71
C GLN A 280 32.73 -35.90 10.11
N VAL A 281 31.66 -36.56 10.58
CA VAL A 281 30.89 -37.71 10.04
C VAL A 281 29.46 -37.59 10.67
N VAL A 282 28.30 -37.81 10.04
CA VAL A 282 27.72 -39.06 9.54
C VAL A 282 26.47 -38.72 8.71
N THR A 283 26.50 -39.14 7.45
CA THR A 283 25.37 -39.36 6.56
C THR A 283 24.53 -40.55 7.06
N LEU A 284 23.20 -40.45 7.09
CA LEU A 284 22.24 -41.53 6.77
C LEU A 284 20.78 -41.05 6.97
N ASN A 285 20.07 -40.83 5.84
CA ASN A 285 18.68 -41.22 5.58
C ASN A 285 18.07 -40.34 4.48
N VAL A 286 18.35 -40.73 3.23
CA VAL A 286 17.57 -40.34 2.05
C VAL A 286 17.14 -41.63 1.36
N ALA A 287 15.97 -42.13 1.72
CA ALA A 287 15.17 -43.07 0.95
C ALA A 287 13.76 -43.12 1.55
N SER A 288 12.74 -43.08 0.69
CA SER A 288 11.29 -42.88 0.94
C SER A 288 10.91 -41.39 1.15
N GLU A 289 10.07 -40.74 0.35
CA GLU A 289 9.03 -41.20 -0.56
C GLU A 289 8.98 -40.32 -1.83
N GLN A 290 9.47 -40.87 -2.94
CA GLN A 290 9.01 -40.51 -4.28
C GLN A 290 7.63 -41.12 -4.48
N ARG A 291 6.54 -40.40 -4.15
CA ARG A 291 5.18 -40.83 -4.52
C ARG A 291 4.11 -39.74 -4.49
N THR A 292 4.39 -38.54 -4.99
CA THR A 292 3.34 -37.57 -5.39
C THR A 292 3.92 -36.53 -6.34
N ASN A 293 4.25 -36.94 -7.56
CA ASN A 293 4.53 -36.01 -8.67
C ASN A 293 3.87 -36.55 -9.94
N GLN A 294 2.56 -36.39 -9.99
CA GLN A 294 1.78 -36.53 -11.22
C GLN A 294 0.58 -35.59 -11.14
N ILE A 295 0.87 -34.29 -11.04
CA ILE A 295 -0.13 -33.23 -11.24
C ILE A 295 0.21 -32.52 -12.56
N ASN A 296 -0.50 -32.96 -13.58
CA ASN A 296 -1.11 -32.18 -14.65
C ASN A 296 -0.24 -31.25 -15.52
N ILE A 297 0.51 -31.87 -16.44
CA ILE A 297 1.22 -31.22 -17.56
C ILE A 297 0.24 -30.49 -18.52
N ASN A 298 -1.06 -30.79 -18.48
CA ASN A 298 -2.06 -30.12 -19.32
C ASN A 298 -2.38 -28.68 -18.89
N SER A 299 -2.10 -28.28 -17.63
CA SER A 299 -2.39 -26.93 -17.12
C SER A 299 -1.35 -25.87 -17.52
N LEU A 300 -0.11 -26.30 -17.80
CA LEU A 300 0.94 -25.41 -18.30
C LEU A 300 0.77 -25.09 -19.78
N THR A 301 0.20 -25.99 -20.58
CA THR A 301 -0.11 -25.74 -22.00
C THR A 301 -1.23 -24.71 -22.16
N ASP A 302 -2.26 -24.73 -21.32
CA ASP A 302 -3.34 -23.73 -21.36
C ASP A 302 -2.88 -22.34 -20.90
N SER A 303 -1.98 -22.28 -19.93
CA SER A 303 -1.41 -21.00 -19.44
C SER A 303 -0.46 -20.37 -20.46
N LYS A 304 0.28 -21.19 -21.22
CA LYS A 304 1.14 -20.73 -22.32
C LYS A 304 0.34 -20.28 -23.54
N LEU A 305 -0.76 -20.98 -23.85
CA LEU A 305 -1.71 -20.58 -24.90
C LEU A 305 -2.45 -19.27 -24.55
N LYS A 306 -2.73 -19.01 -23.27
CA LYS A 306 -3.29 -17.73 -22.80
C LYS A 306 -2.30 -16.57 -22.95
N LEU A 307 -1.04 -16.76 -22.55
CA LEU A 307 0.00 -15.74 -22.68
C LEU A 307 0.37 -15.44 -24.15
N GLU A 308 0.39 -16.45 -25.02
CA GLU A 308 0.60 -16.26 -26.47
C GLU A 308 -0.62 -15.62 -27.15
N ASN A 309 -1.84 -15.84 -26.66
CA ASN A 309 -3.03 -15.16 -27.16
C ASN A 309 -3.11 -13.70 -26.71
N ASP A 310 -2.70 -13.38 -25.48
CA ASP A 310 -2.66 -12.01 -24.98
C ASP A 310 -1.58 -11.17 -25.71
N GLN A 311 -0.41 -11.76 -26.01
CA GLN A 311 0.62 -11.13 -26.86
C GLN A 311 0.21 -11.03 -28.34
N LYS A 312 -0.62 -11.93 -28.85
CA LYS A 312 -1.20 -11.81 -30.21
C LYS A 312 -2.30 -10.75 -30.29
N LEU A 313 -2.97 -10.39 -29.19
CA LEU A 313 -3.95 -9.30 -29.14
C LEU A 313 -3.30 -7.89 -29.10
N GLU A 314 -2.08 -7.77 -28.59
CA GLU A 314 -1.34 -6.50 -28.55
C GLU A 314 -1.00 -5.93 -29.94
N ASN A 315 -0.92 -6.78 -30.98
CA ASN A 315 -0.44 -6.36 -32.31
C ASN A 315 -1.52 -6.06 -33.36
N LYS A 316 -2.81 -6.14 -33.02
CA LYS A 316 -3.87 -5.61 -33.91
C LYS A 316 -4.04 -4.11 -33.67
N SER A 317 -3.08 -3.32 -34.16
CA SER A 317 -3.26 -1.87 -34.27
C SER A 317 -4.38 -1.59 -35.26
N VAL A 318 -5.41 -0.86 -34.82
CA VAL A 318 -6.43 -0.33 -35.73
C VAL A 318 -5.82 0.88 -36.42
N PRO A 319 -5.66 0.89 -37.75
CA PRO A 319 -5.01 2.00 -38.45
C PRO A 319 -5.76 3.31 -38.17
N GLY A 320 -5.02 4.33 -37.74
CA GLY A 320 -5.57 5.66 -37.45
C GLY A 320 -5.96 5.92 -35.99
N ILE A 321 -6.01 4.91 -35.12
CA ILE A 321 -6.33 5.09 -33.69
C ILE A 321 -5.06 5.02 -32.84
N PRO A 322 -4.76 6.02 -31.99
CA PRO A 322 -3.62 5.98 -31.09
C PRO A 322 -3.65 4.72 -30.20
N PRO A 323 -2.52 4.02 -30.00
CA PRO A 323 -2.45 2.81 -29.18
C PRO A 323 -2.95 3.00 -27.74
N LYS A 324 -2.77 4.21 -27.19
CA LYS A 324 -3.25 4.57 -25.86
C LYS A 324 -4.78 4.58 -25.76
N VAL A 325 -5.48 4.97 -26.84
CA VAL A 325 -6.95 4.98 -26.90
C VAL A 325 -7.48 3.55 -27.03
N THR A 326 -6.86 2.71 -27.87
CA THR A 326 -7.27 1.30 -28.02
C THR A 326 -7.04 0.51 -26.74
N PHE A 327 -5.91 0.71 -26.06
CA PHE A 327 -5.64 0.08 -24.76
C PHE A 327 -6.65 0.50 -23.70
N TRP A 328 -6.90 1.81 -23.58
CA TRP A 328 -7.89 2.34 -22.65
C TRP A 328 -9.29 1.79 -22.93
N LEU A 329 -9.72 1.75 -24.19
CA LEU A 329 -11.02 1.18 -24.58
C LEU A 329 -11.14 -0.29 -24.21
N ARG A 330 -10.14 -1.10 -24.49
CA ARG A 330 -10.16 -2.53 -24.14
C ARG A 330 -10.26 -2.73 -22.65
N ALA A 331 -9.42 -2.04 -21.87
CA ALA A 331 -9.46 -2.09 -20.41
C ALA A 331 -10.83 -1.67 -19.87
N LEU A 332 -11.43 -0.64 -20.46
CA LEU A 332 -12.74 -0.13 -20.07
C LEU A 332 -13.90 -1.08 -20.43
N ILE A 333 -13.82 -1.78 -21.55
CA ILE A 333 -14.84 -2.75 -21.99
C ILE A 333 -14.70 -4.08 -21.21
N SER A 334 -13.49 -4.44 -20.78
CA SER A 334 -13.25 -5.61 -19.94
C SER A 334 -13.85 -5.48 -18.53
N ASP A 335 -14.04 -4.26 -18.03
CA ASP A 335 -14.71 -3.99 -16.77
C ASP A 335 -16.23 -4.00 -16.93
N GLU A 336 -16.92 -4.90 -16.22
CA GLU A 336 -18.37 -5.11 -16.37
C GLU A 336 -19.19 -3.87 -16.00
N ALA A 337 -18.80 -3.14 -14.95
CA ALA A 337 -19.53 -1.97 -14.49
C ALA A 337 -19.40 -0.80 -15.48
N MET A 338 -18.20 -0.58 -16.03
CA MET A 338 -17.95 0.44 -17.04
C MET A 338 -18.56 0.08 -18.40
N ARG A 339 -18.61 -1.21 -18.73
CA ARG A 339 -19.25 -1.74 -19.94
C ARG A 339 -20.75 -1.45 -19.96
N LEU A 340 -21.45 -1.63 -18.83
CA LEU A 340 -22.89 -1.33 -18.72
C LEU A 340 -23.22 0.16 -18.79
N ALA A 341 -22.22 1.04 -18.60
CA ALA A 341 -22.42 2.48 -18.65
C ALA A 341 -22.40 3.07 -20.08
N PHE A 342 -22.05 2.28 -21.10
CA PHE A 342 -22.10 2.73 -22.48
C PHE A 342 -23.54 2.92 -22.95
N LYS A 343 -23.83 4.10 -23.50
CA LYS A 343 -25.14 4.40 -24.09
C LYS A 343 -24.98 4.50 -25.60
N PHE A 344 -25.42 3.46 -26.30
CA PHE A 344 -25.54 3.46 -27.75
C PHE A 344 -26.80 4.25 -28.13
N LEU A 345 -26.67 5.15 -29.12
CA LEU A 345 -27.83 5.86 -29.66
C LEU A 345 -28.68 4.93 -30.54
N PRO A 346 -29.96 5.27 -30.81
CA PRO A 346 -30.88 4.44 -31.59
C PRO A 346 -30.40 4.14 -33.02
N ASP A 347 -29.54 4.98 -33.58
CA ASP A 347 -28.93 4.80 -34.89
C ASP A 347 -27.74 3.81 -34.86
N GLN A 348 -27.28 3.41 -33.67
CA GLN A 348 -26.07 2.61 -33.44
C GLN A 348 -24.81 3.18 -34.08
N GLU A 349 -24.81 4.44 -34.52
CA GLU A 349 -23.67 5.05 -35.19
C GLU A 349 -22.79 5.83 -34.22
N MET A 350 -23.31 6.17 -33.04
CA MET A 350 -22.58 6.92 -32.02
C MET A 350 -22.79 6.35 -30.62
N VAL A 351 -21.77 6.57 -29.80
CA VAL A 351 -21.71 6.12 -28.41
C VAL A 351 -21.46 7.31 -27.50
N ASP A 352 -22.29 7.45 -26.49
CA ASP A 352 -22.10 8.42 -25.43
C ASP A 352 -21.30 7.77 -24.29
N ILE A 353 -20.15 8.37 -23.96
CA ILE A 353 -19.32 8.00 -22.81
C ILE A 353 -19.43 9.03 -21.70
N THR A 354 -19.50 8.56 -20.47
CA THR A 354 -19.64 9.39 -19.28
C THR A 354 -18.28 9.83 -18.72
N GLY A 355 -18.28 10.83 -17.85
CA GLY A 355 -17.09 11.31 -17.17
C GLY A 355 -16.48 10.28 -16.21
N ALA A 356 -17.22 9.24 -15.82
CA ALA A 356 -16.66 8.10 -15.08
C ALA A 356 -15.78 7.25 -16.01
N GLN A 357 -16.26 6.95 -17.21
CA GLN A 357 -15.52 6.21 -18.22
C GLN A 357 -14.25 6.95 -18.67
N LEU A 358 -14.34 8.27 -18.88
CA LEU A 358 -13.17 9.10 -19.19
C LEU A 358 -12.09 9.09 -18.09
N ARG A 359 -12.46 8.83 -16.84
CA ARG A 359 -11.55 8.76 -15.68
C ARG A 359 -10.98 7.37 -15.43
N PHE A 360 -11.34 6.39 -16.26
CA PHE A 360 -10.91 5.02 -16.04
C PHE A 360 -9.41 4.87 -16.30
N GLY A 361 -8.64 4.69 -15.23
CA GLY A 361 -7.19 4.49 -15.27
C GLY A 361 -6.37 5.71 -15.72
N VAL A 362 -6.99 6.84 -16.07
CA VAL A 362 -6.31 8.03 -16.59
C VAL A 362 -7.02 9.31 -16.14
N VAL A 363 -6.33 10.45 -16.15
CA VAL A 363 -6.93 11.74 -15.86
C VAL A 363 -7.94 12.09 -16.96
N ALA A 364 -9.19 12.36 -16.59
CA ALA A 364 -10.28 12.62 -17.56
C ALA A 364 -9.93 13.70 -18.59
N LYS A 365 -9.25 14.76 -18.15
CA LYS A 365 -8.81 15.86 -19.02
C LYS A 365 -7.84 15.38 -20.09
N GLU A 366 -6.87 14.54 -19.71
CA GLU A 366 -5.86 14.01 -20.62
C GLU A 366 -6.48 13.07 -21.66
N MET A 367 -7.36 12.15 -21.23
CA MET A 367 -8.05 11.24 -22.15
C MET A 367 -8.99 12.01 -23.08
N PHE A 368 -9.70 13.03 -22.56
CA PHE A 368 -10.54 13.89 -23.38
C PHE A 368 -9.73 14.66 -24.43
N GLU A 369 -8.62 15.27 -24.04
CA GLU A 369 -7.73 15.98 -24.95
C GLU A 369 -7.18 15.05 -26.03
N LEU A 370 -6.80 13.83 -25.66
CA LEU A 370 -6.32 12.80 -26.60
C LEU A 370 -7.41 12.38 -27.60
N LEU A 371 -8.63 12.15 -27.14
CA LEU A 371 -9.76 11.81 -28.02
C LEU A 371 -10.13 12.97 -28.93
N HIS A 372 -10.09 14.20 -28.41
CA HIS A 372 -10.42 15.41 -29.15
C HIS A 372 -9.36 15.74 -30.21
N SER A 373 -8.07 15.69 -29.86
CA SER A 373 -6.96 15.93 -30.80
C SER A 373 -6.90 14.88 -31.90
N SER A 374 -7.40 13.68 -31.64
CA SER A 374 -7.46 12.57 -32.60
C SER A 374 -8.73 12.58 -33.45
N GLY A 375 -9.63 13.56 -33.27
CA GLY A 375 -10.86 13.68 -34.07
C GLY A 375 -11.96 12.67 -33.72
N PHE A 376 -11.85 11.96 -32.59
CA PHE A 376 -12.83 10.95 -32.18
C PHE A 376 -14.02 11.53 -31.39
N VAL A 377 -13.97 12.80 -31.02
CA VAL A 377 -15.08 13.48 -30.33
C VAL A 377 -15.98 14.14 -31.36
N HIS A 378 -17.23 13.67 -31.46
CA HIS A 378 -18.24 14.26 -32.34
C HIS A 378 -18.88 15.50 -31.71
N SER A 379 -19.33 15.37 -30.45
CA SER A 379 -19.91 16.50 -29.70
C SER A 379 -19.84 16.28 -28.20
N LYS A 380 -19.96 17.36 -27.43
CA LYS A 380 -20.08 17.30 -25.97
C LYS A 380 -21.55 17.39 -25.59
N VAL A 381 -22.07 16.34 -24.95
CA VAL A 381 -23.48 16.24 -24.55
C VAL A 381 -23.57 16.57 -23.05
N GLY A 382 -23.70 17.86 -22.72
CA GLY A 382 -23.74 18.31 -21.33
C GLY A 382 -22.37 18.34 -20.63
N ASN A 383 -22.36 18.40 -19.30
CA ASN A 383 -21.14 18.74 -18.55
C ASN A 383 -20.07 17.63 -18.52
N LEU A 384 -20.47 16.37 -18.64
CA LEU A 384 -19.59 15.21 -18.44
C LEU A 384 -19.89 14.04 -19.39
N THR A 385 -20.62 14.25 -20.48
CA THR A 385 -20.83 13.19 -21.48
C THR A 385 -20.21 13.63 -22.81
N VAL A 386 -19.49 12.71 -23.43
CA VAL A 386 -18.79 12.94 -24.69
C VAL A 386 -19.32 11.94 -25.70
N ARG A 387 -19.73 12.44 -26.86
CA ARG A 387 -20.20 11.61 -27.96
C ARG A 387 -19.04 11.26 -28.86
N LEU A 388 -18.82 9.97 -29.05
CA LEU A 388 -17.78 9.46 -29.93
C LEU A 388 -18.24 9.46 -31.39
N ASN A 389 -17.29 9.63 -32.32
CA ASN A 389 -17.55 9.54 -33.75
C ASN A 389 -17.83 8.09 -34.20
N LYS A 390 -18.21 7.91 -35.46
CA LYS A 390 -18.57 6.60 -36.03
C LYS A 390 -17.39 5.62 -36.04
N GLU A 391 -16.19 6.11 -36.29
CA GLU A 391 -14.98 5.28 -36.38
C GLU A 391 -14.65 4.61 -35.04
N LEU A 392 -14.63 5.40 -33.96
CA LEU A 392 -14.36 4.86 -32.64
C LEU A 392 -15.53 4.00 -32.14
N THR A 393 -16.76 4.38 -32.48
CA THR A 393 -17.97 3.59 -32.18
C THR A 393 -17.90 2.20 -32.79
N ALA A 394 -17.46 2.07 -34.05
CA ALA A 394 -17.28 0.77 -34.71
C ALA A 394 -16.25 -0.10 -33.99
N VAL A 395 -15.19 0.50 -33.45
CA VAL A 395 -14.20 -0.24 -32.64
C VAL A 395 -14.81 -0.73 -31.33
N VAL A 396 -15.57 0.11 -30.63
CA VAL A 396 -16.29 -0.30 -29.41
C VAL A 396 -17.22 -1.47 -29.72
N GLN A 397 -18.06 -1.37 -30.76
CA GLN A 397 -18.98 -2.46 -31.15
C GLN A 397 -18.25 -3.76 -31.49
N ASN A 398 -17.14 -3.67 -32.21
CA ASN A 398 -16.34 -4.85 -32.56
C ASN A 398 -15.76 -5.53 -31.31
N GLU A 399 -15.28 -4.76 -30.34
CA GLU A 399 -14.77 -5.31 -29.07
C GLU A 399 -15.88 -5.91 -28.20
N PHE A 400 -17.08 -5.31 -28.16
CA PHE A 400 -18.26 -5.92 -27.52
C PHE A 400 -18.63 -7.26 -28.17
N LYS A 401 -18.62 -7.31 -29.51
CA LYS A 401 -18.90 -8.53 -30.28
C LYS A 401 -17.86 -9.62 -30.01
N ASN A 402 -16.58 -9.26 -29.91
CA ASN A 402 -15.49 -10.19 -29.59
C ASN A 402 -15.67 -10.84 -28.20
N LEU A 403 -16.28 -10.12 -27.26
CA LEU A 403 -16.58 -10.62 -25.92
C LEU A 403 -17.89 -11.42 -25.84
N GLY A 404 -18.60 -11.61 -26.95
CA GLY A 404 -19.88 -12.33 -26.99
C GLY A 404 -21.02 -11.58 -26.29
N VAL A 405 -20.87 -10.28 -26.06
CA VAL A 405 -21.89 -9.45 -25.40
C VAL A 405 -22.80 -8.86 -26.48
N THR A 406 -24.07 -9.21 -26.45
CA THR A 406 -25.10 -8.59 -27.30
C THR A 406 -25.65 -7.34 -26.60
N HIS A 407 -25.83 -6.25 -27.35
CA HIS A 407 -26.41 -5.01 -26.82
C HIS A 407 -27.85 -5.29 -26.34
N ALA A 408 -28.16 -4.92 -25.10
CA ALA A 408 -29.50 -4.94 -24.54
C ALA A 408 -30.17 -3.57 -24.72
#